data_AF-A0A151N0X4-F1
#
_entry.id   AF-A0A151N0X4-F1
#
_cell.length_a   1.000
_cell.length_b   1.000
_cell.length_c   1.000
_cell.angle_alpha   90.00
_cell.angle_beta   90.00
_cell.angle_gamma   90.00
#
_symmetry.space_group_name_H-M   'P 1'
#
loop_
_entity.id
_entity.type
_entity.pdbx_description
1 polymer ?
#
loop_
_entity_poly.entity_id
_entity_poly.type
_entity_poly.pdbx_seq_one_letter_code
_entity_poly.pdbx_strand_id
1 'polypeptide(L)'
;MGKRVIEDQIVEECGHLIKNIDSQKGKPIDLTMIMNAAVANVIVSILLGERFGYEDPRFTRLLHLINETIKLAGTPSVMIYNLFPTLGFLLKGHKTLLQNRDELYAFTEVAFTKHLETLDRNDQRSLIDAFLIRQQEEKSDTKSYFNTDNFKSLISNLFSAGMDTTSSTLRWGILLMTKYPKIQQKVQEEIEKVLGSNPPRIEHRSKMPYTDAVVHEIQRLLHSKGNLHHPLAGLCAERQIPVGEARCFLS
;
A
#
# COMPACT_ATOMS: atom_id res chain seq x y z
N MET A 1 6.03 -21.87 -0.79
CA MET A 1 4.59 -21.93 -1.12
C MET A 1 3.96 -20.54 -1.21
N GLY A 2 4.17 -19.64 -0.23
CA GLY A 2 3.53 -18.30 -0.22
C GLY A 2 3.78 -17.39 -1.45
N LYS A 3 4.98 -17.42 -2.06
CA LYS A 3 5.27 -16.58 -3.25
C LYS A 3 4.32 -16.85 -4.43
N ARG A 4 3.98 -18.13 -4.69
CA ARG A 4 3.08 -18.50 -5.79
C ARG A 4 1.64 -18.07 -5.51
N VAL A 5 1.18 -18.22 -4.26
CA VAL A 5 -0.17 -17.78 -3.85
C VAL A 5 -0.34 -16.28 -4.06
N ILE A 6 0.66 -15.49 -3.67
CA ILE A 6 0.64 -14.03 -3.87
C ILE A 6 0.65 -13.69 -5.37
N GLU A 7 1.45 -14.39 -6.18
CA GLU A 7 1.45 -14.18 -7.64
C GLU A 7 0.07 -14.48 -8.26
N ASP A 8 -0.59 -15.56 -7.83
CA ASP A 8 -1.93 -15.91 -8.31
C ASP A 8 -2.97 -14.86 -7.93
N GLN A 9 -2.92 -14.36 -6.68
CA GLN A 9 -3.79 -13.24 -6.23
C GLN A 9 -3.56 -11.97 -7.05
N ILE A 10 -2.30 -11.62 -7.37
CA ILE A 10 -1.97 -10.46 -8.20
C ILE A 10 -2.51 -10.64 -9.62
N VAL A 11 -2.31 -11.82 -10.23
CA VAL A 11 -2.77 -12.11 -11.59
C VAL A 11 -4.30 -12.10 -11.67
N GLU A 12 -4.98 -12.67 -10.68
CA GLU A 12 -6.43 -12.62 -10.56
C GLU A 12 -6.93 -11.17 -10.50
N GLU A 13 -6.33 -10.35 -9.63
CA GLU A 13 -6.73 -8.95 -9.48
C GLU A 13 -6.42 -8.11 -10.73
N CYS A 14 -5.31 -8.38 -11.43
CA CYS A 14 -5.04 -7.81 -12.74
C CYS A 14 -6.16 -8.11 -13.73
N GLY A 15 -6.70 -9.33 -13.73
CA GLY A 15 -7.85 -9.71 -14.56
C GLY A 15 -9.10 -8.89 -14.26
N HIS A 16 -9.39 -8.64 -12.98
CA HIS A 16 -10.49 -7.77 -12.56
C HIS A 16 -10.28 -6.30 -12.95
N LEU A 17 -9.06 -5.81 -12.76
CA LEU A 17 -8.67 -4.44 -13.14
C LEU A 17 -8.82 -4.21 -14.64
N ILE A 18 -8.34 -5.13 -15.48
CA ILE A 18 -8.47 -5.05 -16.95
C ILE A 18 -9.95 -5.00 -17.35
N LYS A 19 -10.78 -5.92 -16.82
CA LYS A 19 -12.23 -5.92 -17.07
C LYS A 19 -12.89 -4.60 -16.66
N ASN A 20 -12.48 -4.01 -15.54
CA ASN A 20 -13.01 -2.73 -15.08
C ASN A 20 -12.63 -1.58 -16.04
N ILE A 21 -11.37 -1.53 -16.49
CA ILE A 21 -10.90 -0.54 -17.48
C ILE A 21 -11.61 -0.71 -18.81
N ASP A 22 -11.73 -1.93 -19.33
CA ASP A 22 -12.41 -2.22 -20.61
C ASP A 22 -13.89 -1.83 -20.59
N SER A 23 -14.55 -1.96 -19.43
CA SER A 23 -15.96 -1.57 -19.26
C SER A 23 -16.23 -0.09 -19.52
N GLN A 24 -15.19 0.77 -19.46
CA GLN A 24 -15.29 2.21 -19.71
C GLN A 24 -15.39 2.55 -21.21
N LYS A 25 -15.22 1.57 -22.11
CA LYS A 25 -15.43 1.69 -23.57
C LYS A 25 -14.69 2.87 -24.21
N GLY A 26 -13.43 3.09 -23.79
CA GLY A 26 -12.56 4.14 -24.35
C GLY A 26 -12.85 5.57 -23.89
N LYS A 27 -13.76 5.77 -22.92
CA LYS A 27 -13.95 7.07 -22.28
C LYS A 27 -12.73 7.46 -21.43
N PRO A 28 -12.45 8.74 -21.21
CA PRO A 28 -11.44 9.17 -20.23
C PRO A 28 -11.77 8.62 -18.83
N ILE A 29 -10.76 8.08 -18.15
CA ILE A 29 -10.90 7.40 -16.85
C ILE A 29 -9.99 8.09 -15.84
N ASP A 30 -10.51 8.40 -14.65
CA ASP A 30 -9.66 8.67 -13.48
C ASP A 30 -9.23 7.34 -12.85
N LEU A 31 -7.94 7.02 -12.98
CA LEU A 31 -7.37 5.78 -12.48
C LEU A 31 -7.11 5.80 -10.98
N THR A 32 -7.32 6.92 -10.28
CA THR A 32 -6.98 7.06 -8.86
C THR A 32 -7.68 6.03 -7.98
N MET A 33 -9.01 6.02 -7.98
CA MET A 33 -9.76 5.11 -7.13
C MET A 33 -9.69 3.67 -7.62
N ILE A 34 -9.64 3.46 -8.94
CA ILE A 34 -9.56 2.13 -9.55
C ILE A 34 -8.22 1.44 -9.19
N MET A 35 -7.09 2.16 -9.29
CA MET A 35 -5.78 1.62 -8.92
C MET A 35 -5.65 1.42 -7.42
N ASN A 36 -6.17 2.34 -6.60
CA ASN A 36 -6.21 2.14 -5.16
C ASN A 36 -7.01 0.90 -4.80
N ALA A 37 -8.19 0.70 -5.39
CA ALA A 37 -9.03 -0.47 -5.17
C ALA A 37 -8.34 -1.78 -5.56
N ALA A 38 -7.72 -1.82 -6.75
CA ALA A 38 -7.01 -3.01 -7.22
C ALA A 38 -5.86 -3.40 -6.28
N VAL A 39 -4.98 -2.46 -5.97
CA VAL A 39 -3.83 -2.69 -5.07
C VAL A 39 -4.30 -3.04 -3.67
N ALA A 40 -5.32 -2.34 -3.15
CA ALA A 40 -5.90 -2.61 -1.86
C ALA A 40 -6.45 -4.04 -1.78
N ASN A 41 -7.13 -4.53 -2.82
CA ASN A 41 -7.63 -5.90 -2.85
C ASN A 41 -6.51 -6.95 -2.81
N VAL A 42 -5.40 -6.73 -3.53
CA VAL A 42 -4.23 -7.61 -3.41
C VAL A 42 -3.76 -7.67 -1.96
N ILE A 43 -3.64 -6.51 -1.30
CA ILE A 43 -3.14 -6.44 0.07
C ILE A 43 -4.14 -7.07 1.05
N VAL A 44 -5.43 -6.73 0.97
CA VAL A 44 -6.48 -7.34 1.81
C VAL A 44 -6.49 -8.85 1.62
N SER A 45 -6.38 -9.36 0.40
CA SER A 45 -6.38 -10.80 0.15
C SER A 45 -5.19 -11.50 0.82
N ILE A 46 -4.03 -10.85 0.90
CA ILE A 46 -2.85 -11.35 1.64
C ILE A 46 -3.07 -11.25 3.16
N LEU A 47 -3.63 -10.14 3.62
CA LEU A 47 -3.77 -9.84 5.05
C LEU A 47 -4.90 -10.63 5.72
N LEU A 48 -6.05 -10.70 5.06
CA LEU A 48 -7.33 -11.18 5.57
C LEU A 48 -7.92 -12.33 4.75
N GLY A 49 -7.29 -12.78 3.65
CA GLY A 49 -7.86 -13.84 2.82
C GLY A 49 -9.16 -13.48 2.10
N GLU A 50 -9.56 -12.20 2.10
CA GLU A 50 -10.81 -11.70 1.52
C GLU A 50 -10.56 -10.79 0.30
N ARG A 51 -11.54 -10.75 -0.61
CA ARG A 51 -11.55 -9.83 -1.75
C ARG A 51 -12.85 -9.04 -1.75
N PHE A 52 -12.78 -7.74 -1.95
CA PHE A 52 -13.94 -6.87 -2.03
C PHE A 52 -14.29 -6.50 -3.47
N GLY A 53 -15.59 -6.31 -3.73
CA GLY A 53 -16.04 -5.67 -4.96
C GLY A 53 -15.60 -4.21 -5.00
N TYR A 54 -15.28 -3.67 -6.18
CA TYR A 54 -14.86 -2.27 -6.31
C TYR A 54 -15.95 -1.27 -5.89
N GLU A 55 -17.21 -1.72 -5.96
CA GLU A 55 -18.40 -0.94 -5.59
C GLU A 55 -18.90 -1.28 -4.18
N ASP A 56 -18.21 -2.15 -3.41
CA ASP A 56 -18.58 -2.44 -2.02
C ASP A 56 -18.47 -1.14 -1.20
N PRO A 57 -19.56 -0.67 -0.56
CA PRO A 57 -19.56 0.57 0.23
C PRO A 57 -18.55 0.56 1.39
N ARG A 58 -18.32 -0.60 2.01
CA ARG A 58 -17.36 -0.72 3.13
C ARG A 58 -15.94 -0.58 2.62
N PHE A 59 -15.65 -1.19 1.48
CA PHE A 59 -14.33 -1.13 0.87
C PHE A 59 -14.03 0.28 0.35
N THR A 60 -14.97 0.90 -0.37
CA THR A 60 -14.82 2.27 -0.86
C THR A 60 -14.67 3.27 0.30
N ARG A 61 -15.40 3.08 1.41
CA ARG A 61 -15.21 3.86 2.63
C ARG A 61 -13.79 3.70 3.19
N LEU A 62 -13.31 2.46 3.27
CA LEU A 62 -11.96 2.14 3.75
C LEU A 62 -10.86 2.81 2.89
N LEU A 63 -10.99 2.77 1.56
CA LEU A 63 -10.09 3.49 0.64
C LEU A 63 -10.13 5.02 0.87
N HIS A 64 -11.31 5.56 1.15
CA HIS A 64 -11.48 6.98 1.42
C HIS A 64 -10.79 7.41 2.71
N LEU A 65 -10.96 6.65 3.80
CA LEU A 65 -10.31 6.90 5.09
C LEU A 65 -8.79 7.00 4.96
N ILE A 66 -8.18 6.08 4.20
CA ILE A 66 -6.73 6.06 4.01
C ILE A 66 -6.26 7.22 3.16
N ASN A 67 -6.94 7.49 2.05
CA ASN A 67 -6.63 8.65 1.21
C ASN A 67 -6.74 9.97 1.99
N GLU A 68 -7.76 10.12 2.83
CA GLU A 68 -7.91 11.29 3.68
C GLU A 68 -6.80 11.37 4.74
N THR A 69 -6.48 10.26 5.40
CA THR A 69 -5.39 10.18 6.38
C THR A 69 -4.04 10.57 5.78
N ILE A 70 -3.70 10.07 4.59
CA ILE A 70 -2.45 10.38 3.89
C ILE A 70 -2.39 11.85 3.49
N LYS A 71 -3.49 12.39 2.96
CA LYS A 71 -3.59 13.82 2.63
C LYS A 71 -3.41 14.69 3.86
N LEU A 72 -4.09 14.34 4.96
CA LEU A 72 -4.00 15.08 6.22
C LEU A 72 -2.60 15.01 6.83
N ALA A 73 -1.96 13.84 6.80
CA ALA A 73 -0.60 13.63 7.30
C ALA A 73 0.42 14.54 6.60
N GLY A 74 0.21 14.86 5.31
CA GLY A 74 1.03 15.80 4.55
C GLY A 74 0.73 17.29 4.80
N THR A 75 -0.27 17.64 5.62
CA THR A 75 -0.64 19.04 5.83
C THR A 75 0.27 19.75 6.83
N PRO A 76 0.51 21.07 6.67
CA PRO A 76 1.24 21.87 7.66
C PRO A 76 0.63 21.80 9.06
N SER A 77 -0.71 21.67 9.15
CA SER A 77 -1.39 21.55 10.44
C SER A 77 -0.95 20.31 11.23
N VAL A 78 -0.85 19.15 10.58
CA VAL A 78 -0.40 17.91 11.23
C VAL A 78 1.11 17.95 11.49
N MET A 79 1.89 18.57 10.61
CA MET A 79 3.32 18.78 10.84
C MET A 79 3.59 19.66 12.07
N ILE A 80 2.84 20.74 12.25
CA ILE A 80 2.93 21.60 13.44
C ILE A 80 2.53 20.84 14.69
N TYR A 81 1.49 20.01 14.64
CA TYR A 81 1.11 19.15 15.75
C TYR A 81 2.24 18.18 16.14
N ASN A 82 2.89 17.55 15.17
CA ASN A 82 3.99 16.62 15.43
C ASN A 82 5.21 17.32 16.06
N LEU A 83 5.45 18.59 15.72
CA LEU A 83 6.52 19.41 16.31
C LEU A 83 6.17 19.96 17.70
N PHE A 84 4.91 20.36 17.89
CA PHE A 84 4.41 20.96 19.12
C PHE A 84 3.10 20.30 19.55
N PRO A 85 3.17 19.10 20.18
CA PRO A 85 1.98 18.32 20.53
C PRO A 85 0.99 19.06 21.43
N THR A 86 1.48 20.00 22.26
CA THR A 86 0.67 20.83 23.15
C THR A 86 -0.29 21.77 22.41
N LEU A 87 -0.03 22.11 21.15
CA LEU A 87 -0.93 22.90 20.30
C LEU A 87 -2.01 22.05 19.59
N GLY A 88 -1.98 20.73 19.75
CA GLY A 88 -2.81 19.79 18.99
C GLY A 88 -4.32 19.91 19.18
N PHE A 89 -4.77 20.36 20.36
CA PHE A 89 -6.20 20.46 20.66
C PHE A 89 -6.91 21.53 19.80
N LEU A 90 -6.17 22.46 19.20
CA LEU A 90 -6.69 23.53 18.34
C LEU A 90 -6.81 23.12 16.87
N LEU A 91 -6.23 21.97 16.47
CA LEU A 91 -6.04 21.61 15.07
C LEU A 91 -7.05 20.54 14.64
N LYS A 92 -8.05 20.96 13.87
CA LYS A 92 -9.13 20.12 13.33
C LYS A 92 -8.63 18.85 12.63
N GLY A 93 -7.46 18.91 11.97
CA GLY A 93 -6.86 17.77 11.27
C GLY A 93 -6.53 16.59 12.17
N HIS A 94 -6.09 16.82 13.42
CA HIS A 94 -5.79 15.75 14.36
C HIS A 94 -7.06 14.98 14.77
N LYS A 95 -8.18 15.67 14.96
CA LYS A 95 -9.46 15.03 15.29
C LYS A 95 -9.92 14.09 14.16
N THR A 96 -9.81 14.53 12.91
CA THR A 96 -10.16 13.69 11.75
C THR A 96 -9.25 12.47 11.63
N LEU A 97 -7.93 12.63 11.88
CA LEU A 97 -7.00 11.48 11.88
C LEU A 97 -7.37 10.42 12.92
N LEU A 98 -7.74 10.84 14.14
CA LEU A 98 -8.19 9.92 15.18
C LEU A 98 -9.48 9.20 14.78
N GLN A 99 -10.46 9.93 14.24
CA GLN A 99 -11.72 9.34 13.77
C GLN A 99 -11.49 8.30 12.66
N ASN A 100 -10.62 8.62 11.71
CA ASN A 100 -10.30 7.70 10.62
C ASN A 100 -9.59 6.44 11.12
N ARG A 101 -8.68 6.59 12.09
CA ARG A 101 -8.01 5.45 12.74
C ARG A 101 -9.02 4.57 13.46
N ASP A 102 -9.91 5.16 14.24
CA ASP A 102 -10.88 4.41 15.04
C ASP A 102 -11.86 3.62 14.14
N GLU A 103 -12.28 4.19 13.00
CA GLU A 103 -13.12 3.49 12.02
C GLU A 103 -12.37 2.36 11.28
N LEU A 104 -11.10 2.58 10.92
CA LEU A 104 -10.22 1.56 10.36
C LEU A 104 -10.00 0.39 11.34
N TYR A 105 -9.87 0.70 12.63
CA TYR A 105 -9.69 -0.29 13.69
C TYR A 105 -10.97 -1.10 13.90
N ALA A 106 -12.15 -0.45 13.86
CA ALA A 106 -13.43 -1.15 13.92
C ALA A 106 -13.61 -2.12 12.73
N PHE A 107 -13.22 -1.72 11.52
CA PHE A 107 -13.22 -2.62 10.36
C PHE A 107 -12.33 -3.84 10.59
N THR A 108 -11.10 -3.61 11.07
CA THR A 108 -10.13 -4.67 11.35
C THR A 108 -10.62 -5.61 12.45
N GLU A 109 -11.30 -5.08 13.46
CA GLU A 109 -11.88 -5.84 14.56
C GLU A 109 -12.98 -6.80 14.10
N VAL A 110 -13.88 -6.34 13.21
CA VAL A 110 -14.91 -7.20 12.62
C VAL A 110 -14.28 -8.35 11.82
N ALA A 111 -13.28 -8.04 10.99
CA ALA A 111 -12.55 -9.07 10.25
C ALA A 111 -11.81 -10.04 11.20
N PHE A 112 -11.27 -9.51 12.31
CA PHE A 112 -10.58 -10.27 13.33
C PHE A 112 -11.48 -11.28 14.02
N THR A 113 -12.62 -10.83 14.53
CA THR A 113 -13.60 -11.70 15.20
C THR A 113 -14.10 -12.80 14.28
N LYS A 114 -14.40 -12.47 13.02
CA LYS A 114 -14.85 -13.46 12.02
C LYS A 114 -13.81 -14.57 11.81
N HIS A 115 -12.53 -14.21 11.65
CA HIS A 115 -11.47 -15.19 11.45
C HIS A 115 -11.18 -16.02 12.70
N LEU A 116 -11.36 -15.44 13.89
CA LEU A 116 -11.23 -16.19 15.14
C LEU A 116 -12.23 -17.35 15.23
N GLU A 117 -13.45 -17.17 14.69
CA GLU A 117 -14.50 -18.19 14.68
C GLU A 117 -14.24 -19.31 13.66
N THR A 118 -13.54 -19.00 12.56
CA THR A 118 -13.31 -19.94 11.44
C THR A 118 -11.88 -20.45 11.34
N LEU A 119 -11.04 -20.19 12.35
CA LEU A 119 -9.61 -20.47 12.30
C LEU A 119 -9.32 -21.98 12.21
N ASP A 120 -8.70 -22.40 11.11
CA ASP A 120 -8.12 -23.74 10.97
C ASP A 120 -6.60 -23.67 11.10
N ARG A 121 -6.07 -24.33 12.14
CA ARG A 121 -4.62 -24.38 12.40
C ARG A 121 -3.83 -25.08 11.31
N ASN A 122 -4.48 -25.98 10.56
CA ASN A 122 -3.84 -26.76 9.51
C ASN A 122 -3.86 -26.04 8.15
N ASP A 123 -4.54 -24.90 8.05
CA ASP A 123 -4.80 -24.21 6.79
C ASP A 123 -4.60 -22.70 6.93
N GLN A 124 -3.34 -22.31 7.10
CA GLN A 124 -2.93 -20.90 7.21
C GLN A 124 -2.85 -20.27 5.83
N ARG A 125 -3.83 -19.44 5.48
CA ARG A 125 -3.92 -18.82 4.15
C ARG A 125 -3.62 -17.33 4.15
N SER A 126 -3.65 -16.70 5.32
CA SER A 126 -3.54 -15.24 5.45
C SER A 126 -2.67 -14.83 6.65
N LEU A 127 -2.27 -13.56 6.68
CA LEU A 127 -1.51 -13.00 7.81
C LEU A 127 -2.31 -13.09 9.13
N ILE A 128 -3.63 -12.88 9.07
CA ILE A 128 -4.49 -12.96 10.25
C ILE A 128 -4.49 -14.37 10.85
N ASP A 129 -4.53 -15.43 10.04
CA ASP A 129 -4.48 -16.81 10.55
C ASP A 129 -3.16 -17.07 11.28
N ALA A 130 -2.05 -16.67 10.66
CA ALA A 130 -0.71 -16.82 11.24
C ALA A 130 -0.58 -16.03 12.55
N PHE A 131 -1.12 -14.80 12.60
CA PHE A 131 -1.10 -13.96 13.80
C PHE A 131 -1.93 -14.57 14.93
N LEU A 132 -3.14 -15.05 14.62
CA LEU A 132 -4.05 -15.65 15.59
C LEU A 132 -3.47 -16.94 16.21
N ILE A 133 -2.86 -17.80 15.39
CA ILE A 133 -2.21 -19.02 15.88
C ILE A 133 -1.06 -18.65 16.81
N ARG A 134 -0.24 -17.68 16.41
CA ARG A 134 0.90 -17.26 17.24
C ARG A 134 0.46 -16.60 18.54
N GLN A 135 -0.60 -15.79 18.51
CA GLN A 135 -1.25 -15.25 19.70
C GLN A 135 -1.73 -16.38 20.63
N GLN A 136 -2.26 -17.49 20.08
CA GLN A 136 -2.69 -18.63 20.89
C GLN A 136 -1.53 -19.40 21.52
N GLU A 137 -0.39 -19.51 20.83
CA GLU A 137 0.84 -20.15 21.34
C GLU A 137 1.50 -19.33 22.45
N GLU A 138 1.45 -18.00 22.36
CA GLU A 138 2.12 -17.08 23.31
C GLU A 138 1.19 -16.57 24.42
N LYS A 139 -0.01 -17.15 24.60
CA LYS A 139 -1.02 -16.67 25.58
C LYS A 139 -0.51 -16.46 27.00
N SER A 140 0.48 -17.25 27.44
CA SER A 140 1.04 -17.17 28.79
C SER A 140 2.14 -16.12 28.95
N ASP A 141 2.62 -15.53 27.85
CA ASP A 141 3.67 -14.52 27.89
C ASP A 141 3.07 -13.11 27.97
N THR A 142 3.17 -12.49 29.14
CA THR A 142 2.72 -11.11 29.37
C THR A 142 3.52 -10.06 28.60
N LYS A 143 4.65 -10.44 28.00
CA LYS A 143 5.47 -9.59 27.12
C LYS A 143 5.25 -9.87 25.63
N SER A 144 4.29 -10.74 25.27
CA SER A 144 4.01 -11.05 23.88
C SER A 144 3.57 -9.83 23.09
N TYR A 145 4.14 -9.66 21.90
CA TYR A 145 3.70 -8.65 20.94
C TYR A 145 2.42 -9.05 20.20
N PHE A 146 1.96 -10.29 20.33
CA PHE A 146 0.78 -10.82 19.64
C PHE A 146 -0.51 -10.52 20.41
N ASN A 147 -0.81 -9.23 20.60
CA ASN A 147 -2.08 -8.77 21.16
C ASN A 147 -2.96 -8.09 20.09
N THR A 148 -4.24 -7.89 20.40
CA THR A 148 -5.22 -7.36 19.46
C THR A 148 -4.91 -5.93 19.00
N ASP A 149 -4.35 -5.08 19.86
CA ASP A 149 -4.03 -3.69 19.50
C ASP A 149 -2.85 -3.61 18.52
N ASN A 150 -1.84 -4.45 18.73
CA ASN A 150 -0.73 -4.62 17.80
C ASN A 150 -1.20 -5.20 16.47
N PHE A 151 -2.17 -6.13 16.49
CA PHE A 151 -2.78 -6.64 15.26
C PHE A 151 -3.48 -5.53 14.47
N LYS A 152 -4.35 -4.76 15.12
CA LYS A 152 -5.06 -3.62 14.48
C LYS A 152 -4.08 -2.64 13.85
N SER A 153 -3.00 -2.32 14.58
CA SER A 153 -1.94 -1.43 14.11
C SER A 153 -1.16 -2.01 12.93
N LEU A 154 -0.82 -3.31 12.97
CA LEU A 154 -0.09 -4.01 11.92
C LEU A 154 -0.88 -4.04 10.61
N ILE A 155 -2.16 -4.45 10.66
CA ILE A 155 -3.03 -4.49 9.48
C ILE A 155 -3.21 -3.10 8.89
N SER A 156 -3.52 -2.11 9.74
CA SER A 156 -3.69 -0.72 9.32
C SER A 156 -2.45 -0.18 8.62
N ASN A 157 -1.26 -0.47 9.15
CA ASN A 157 0.01 -0.04 8.59
C ASN A 157 0.30 -0.73 7.24
N LEU A 158 0.23 -2.05 7.18
CA LEU A 158 0.50 -2.81 5.95
C LEU A 158 -0.46 -2.44 4.83
N PHE A 159 -1.74 -2.28 5.17
CA PHE A 159 -2.77 -1.90 4.22
C PHE A 159 -2.57 -0.48 3.68
N SER A 160 -2.36 0.51 4.56
CA SER A 160 -2.15 1.90 4.16
C SER A 160 -0.85 2.09 3.37
N ALA A 161 0.26 1.57 3.89
CA ALA A 161 1.58 1.73 3.28
C ALA A 161 1.67 1.01 1.92
N GLY A 162 1.17 -0.23 1.84
CA GLY A 162 1.21 -1.01 0.61
C GLY A 162 0.33 -0.40 -0.49
N MET A 163 -0.87 0.08 -0.12
CA MET A 163 -1.83 0.60 -1.09
C MET A 163 -1.32 1.87 -1.74
N ASP A 164 -0.98 2.88 -0.94
CA ASP A 164 -0.66 4.21 -1.46
C ASP A 164 0.64 4.23 -2.26
N THR A 165 1.68 3.56 -1.77
CA THR A 165 2.98 3.54 -2.46
C THR A 165 2.90 2.81 -3.80
N THR A 166 2.26 1.64 -3.83
CA THR A 166 2.16 0.83 -5.05
C THR A 166 1.19 1.45 -6.04
N SER A 167 0.01 1.91 -5.60
CA SER A 167 -0.96 2.55 -6.51
C SER A 167 -0.41 3.86 -7.09
N SER A 168 0.33 4.64 -6.30
CA SER A 168 1.04 5.83 -6.80
C SER A 168 2.08 5.47 -7.84
N THR A 169 2.91 4.46 -7.58
CA THR A 169 3.93 3.98 -8.54
C THR A 169 3.30 3.53 -9.85
N LEU A 170 2.22 2.76 -9.80
CA LEU A 170 1.51 2.29 -11.01
C LEU A 170 0.89 3.45 -11.80
N ARG A 171 0.25 4.40 -11.11
CA ARG A 171 -0.32 5.60 -11.76
C ARG A 171 0.77 6.44 -12.44
N TRP A 172 1.92 6.62 -11.78
CA TRP A 172 3.09 7.27 -12.40
C TRP A 172 3.62 6.48 -13.60
N GLY A 173 3.65 5.16 -13.51
CA GLY A 173 4.01 4.29 -14.63
C GLY A 173 3.12 4.54 -15.84
N ILE A 174 1.80 4.48 -15.68
CA ILE A 174 0.84 4.71 -16.77
C ILE A 174 0.98 6.13 -17.36
N LEU A 175 1.12 7.14 -16.49
CA LEU A 175 1.33 8.52 -16.92
C LEU A 175 2.60 8.67 -17.76
N LEU A 176 3.71 8.06 -17.31
CA LEU A 176 4.99 8.11 -18.01
C LEU A 176 4.93 7.35 -19.33
N MET A 177 4.28 6.19 -19.39
CA MET A 177 4.07 5.45 -20.64
C MET A 177 3.28 6.26 -21.66
N THR A 178 2.22 6.95 -21.21
CA THR A 178 1.41 7.84 -22.06
C THR A 178 2.24 9.01 -22.60
N LYS A 179 3.15 9.55 -21.79
CA LYS A 179 4.04 10.66 -22.18
C LYS A 179 5.18 10.22 -23.10
N TYR A 180 5.67 8.99 -22.96
CA TYR A 180 6.82 8.46 -23.68
C TYR A 180 6.44 7.20 -24.50
N PRO A 181 5.67 7.33 -25.58
CA PRO A 181 5.11 6.20 -26.33
C PRO A 181 6.17 5.27 -26.92
N LYS A 182 7.36 5.79 -27.27
CA LYS A 182 8.49 4.96 -27.73
C LYS A 182 9.01 4.00 -26.64
N ILE A 183 8.93 4.40 -25.37
CA ILE A 183 9.33 3.56 -24.23
C ILE A 183 8.24 2.52 -23.97
N GLN A 184 6.97 2.94 -24.01
CA GLN A 184 5.82 2.04 -23.90
C GLN A 184 5.87 0.92 -24.94
N GLN A 185 6.13 1.26 -26.21
CA GLN A 185 6.25 0.30 -27.30
C GLN A 185 7.35 -0.74 -27.02
N LYS A 186 8.55 -0.30 -26.61
CA LYS A 186 9.66 -1.21 -26.30
C LYS A 186 9.36 -2.15 -25.13
N VAL A 187 8.66 -1.65 -24.11
CA VAL A 187 8.20 -2.49 -22.99
C VAL A 187 7.20 -3.53 -23.47
N GLN A 188 6.23 -3.15 -24.31
CA GLN A 188 5.26 -4.08 -24.88
C GLN A 188 5.93 -5.14 -25.77
N GLU A 189 6.91 -4.75 -26.60
CA GLU A 189 7.68 -5.67 -27.44
C GLU A 189 8.48 -6.69 -26.60
N GLU A 190 9.12 -6.26 -25.51
CA GLU A 190 9.84 -7.18 -24.62
C GLU A 190 8.87 -8.12 -23.88
N ILE A 191 7.76 -7.60 -23.38
CA ILE A 191 6.71 -8.39 -22.70
C ILE A 191 6.14 -9.44 -23.66
N GLU A 192 5.76 -9.06 -24.88
CA GLU A 192 5.22 -9.98 -25.89
C GLU A 192 6.24 -11.07 -26.25
N LYS A 193 7.51 -10.70 -26.41
CA LYS A 193 8.58 -11.65 -26.72
C LYS A 193 8.81 -12.68 -25.61
N VAL A 194 8.69 -12.29 -24.35
CA VAL A 194 8.99 -13.15 -23.19
C VAL A 194 7.77 -13.96 -22.76
N LEU A 195 6.60 -13.34 -22.71
CA LEU A 195 5.38 -13.95 -22.19
C LEU A 195 4.51 -14.55 -23.28
N GLY A 196 4.43 -13.93 -24.46
CA GLY A 196 3.40 -14.21 -25.44
C GLY A 196 2.02 -14.17 -24.79
N SER A 197 1.28 -15.29 -24.86
CA SER A 197 -0.03 -15.43 -24.21
C SER A 197 0.00 -15.94 -22.76
N ASN A 198 1.18 -16.18 -22.18
CA ASN A 198 1.27 -16.70 -20.81
C ASN A 198 1.05 -15.59 -19.77
N PRO A 199 0.44 -15.90 -18.61
CA PRO A 199 0.32 -14.93 -17.53
C PRO A 199 1.71 -14.56 -16.96
N PRO A 200 1.91 -13.30 -16.53
CA PRO A 200 3.16 -12.86 -15.92
C PRO A 200 3.41 -13.58 -14.59
N ARG A 201 4.69 -13.89 -14.32
CA ARG A 201 5.17 -14.61 -13.12
C ARG A 201 6.51 -14.02 -12.70
N ILE A 202 6.90 -14.20 -11.43
CA ILE A 202 8.13 -13.58 -10.91
C ILE A 202 9.39 -14.05 -11.66
N GLU A 203 9.37 -15.30 -12.13
CA GLU A 203 10.47 -15.90 -12.88
C GLU A 203 10.71 -15.25 -14.25
N HIS A 204 9.71 -14.56 -14.80
CA HIS A 204 9.85 -13.83 -16.05
C HIS A 204 10.63 -12.52 -15.88
N ARG A 205 10.70 -11.97 -14.66
CA ARG A 205 11.35 -10.68 -14.39
C ARG A 205 12.82 -10.67 -14.85
N SER A 206 13.57 -11.74 -14.60
CA SER A 206 14.97 -11.85 -15.02
C SER A 206 15.17 -11.90 -16.54
N LYS A 207 14.10 -12.18 -17.30
CA LYS A 207 14.10 -12.24 -18.76
C LYS A 207 13.63 -10.93 -19.40
N MET A 208 13.20 -9.94 -18.60
CA MET A 208 12.68 -8.64 -19.07
C MET A 208 13.52 -7.47 -18.51
N PRO A 209 14.84 -7.39 -18.82
CA PRO A 209 15.72 -6.39 -18.24
C PRO A 209 15.35 -4.95 -18.63
N TYR A 210 14.76 -4.72 -19.81
CA TYR A 210 14.35 -3.38 -20.20
C TYR A 210 13.14 -2.90 -19.38
N THR A 211 12.13 -3.75 -19.24
CA THR A 211 10.94 -3.49 -18.43
C THR A 211 11.33 -3.28 -16.96
N ASP A 212 12.24 -4.11 -16.42
CA ASP A 212 12.76 -3.94 -15.07
C ASP A 212 13.49 -2.60 -14.90
N ALA A 213 14.33 -2.19 -15.85
CA ALA A 213 14.98 -0.89 -15.82
C ALA A 213 13.98 0.28 -15.86
N VAL A 214 12.90 0.17 -16.64
CA VAL A 214 11.85 1.20 -16.70
C VAL A 214 11.09 1.30 -15.37
N VAL A 215 10.79 0.19 -14.71
CA VAL A 215 10.18 0.19 -13.37
C VAL A 215 11.07 0.92 -12.35
N HIS A 216 12.38 0.65 -12.36
CA HIS A 216 13.33 1.35 -11.50
C HIS A 216 13.39 2.86 -11.80
N GLU A 217 13.33 3.24 -13.07
CA GLU A 217 13.33 4.66 -13.47
C GLU A 217 12.04 5.38 -13.03
N ILE A 218 10.88 4.73 -13.13
CA ILE A 218 9.60 5.25 -12.60
C ILE A 218 9.74 5.52 -11.10
N GLN A 219 10.29 4.57 -10.34
CA GLN A 219 10.52 4.73 -8.90
C GLN A 219 11.52 5.86 -8.61
N ARG A 220 12.62 5.96 -9.36
CA ARG A 220 13.61 7.04 -9.20
C ARG A 220 12.97 8.42 -9.37
N LEU A 221 12.13 8.59 -10.39
CA LEU A 221 11.43 9.84 -10.66
C LEU A 221 10.38 10.16 -9.58
N LEU A 222 9.64 9.14 -9.12
CA LEU A 222 8.66 9.29 -8.03
C LEU A 222 9.33 9.78 -6.75
N HIS A 223 10.42 9.12 -6.32
CA HIS A 223 11.17 9.52 -5.13
C HIS A 223 11.74 10.94 -5.25
N SER A 224 12.26 11.30 -6.44
CA SER A 224 12.78 12.66 -6.69
C SER A 224 11.69 13.73 -6.55
N LYS A 225 10.45 13.45 -6.97
CA LYS A 225 9.32 14.38 -6.78
C LYS A 225 8.78 14.42 -5.35
N GLY A 226 8.86 13.32 -4.61
CA GLY A 226 8.56 13.31 -3.18
C GLY A 226 9.48 14.25 -2.39
N ASN A 227 10.76 14.30 -2.76
CA ASN A 227 11.75 15.21 -2.14
C ASN A 227 11.53 16.68 -2.49
N LEU A 228 10.92 17.01 -3.64
CA LEU A 228 10.60 18.39 -4.02
C LEU A 228 9.50 19.02 -3.15
N HIS A 229 8.68 18.21 -2.48
CA HIS A 229 7.68 18.68 -1.50
C HIS A 229 8.19 18.68 -0.04
N HIS A 230 9.42 18.22 0.20
CA HIS A 230 10.02 18.24 1.53
C HIS A 230 10.94 19.47 1.70
N PRO A 231 10.61 20.44 2.58
CA PRO A 231 11.40 21.68 2.73
C PRO A 231 12.86 21.46 3.15
N LEU A 232 13.23 20.27 3.65
CA LEU A 232 14.62 19.94 4.01
C LEU A 232 15.46 19.33 2.88
N ALA A 233 14.87 18.92 1.76
CA ALA A 233 15.65 18.32 0.66
C ALA A 233 16.52 19.35 -0.07
N GLY A 234 16.07 20.62 -0.14
CA GLY A 234 16.86 21.73 -0.67
C GLY A 234 18.02 22.15 0.24
N LEU A 235 17.92 21.90 1.56
CA LEU A 235 18.93 22.29 2.54
C LEU A 235 20.09 21.29 2.66
N CYS A 236 19.86 20.01 2.35
CA CYS A 236 20.92 18.98 2.38
C CYS A 236 21.84 19.02 1.16
N ALA A 237 21.43 19.64 0.05
CA ALA A 237 22.28 19.78 -1.14
C ALA A 237 23.38 20.86 -0.98
N GLU A 238 23.22 21.79 -0.03
CA GLU A 238 24.13 22.95 0.12
C GLU A 238 24.89 23.01 1.44
N ARG A 239 24.73 22.05 2.37
CA ARG A 239 25.50 22.04 3.62
C ARG A 239 26.12 20.67 3.90
N GLN A 240 27.45 20.61 3.86
CA GLN A 240 28.23 19.62 4.59
C GLN A 240 27.88 19.74 6.07
N ILE A 241 27.05 18.82 6.59
CA ILE A 241 26.77 18.75 8.03
C ILE A 241 27.96 18.03 8.68
N PRO A 242 28.66 18.67 9.64
CA PRO A 242 29.79 18.05 10.32
C PRO A 242 29.35 16.85 11.17
N VAL A 243 30.20 15.83 11.19
CA VAL A 243 29.99 14.57 11.92
C VAL A 243 30.04 14.83 13.44
N GLY A 244 28.88 15.12 14.03
CA GLY A 244 28.77 15.40 15.46
C GLY A 244 27.36 15.29 16.06
N GLU A 245 26.29 15.44 15.27
CA GLU A 245 24.91 15.47 15.78
C GLU A 245 24.10 14.17 15.53
N ALA A 246 24.76 13.01 15.63
CA ALA A 246 24.11 11.69 15.52
C ALA A 246 23.72 11.06 16.87
N ARG A 247 23.55 11.86 17.94
CA ARG A 247 23.16 11.37 19.27
C ARG A 247 22.05 12.24 19.89
N CYS A 248 20.87 12.29 19.28
CA CYS A 248 19.65 12.78 19.95
C CYS A 248 18.38 12.32 19.21
N PHE A 249 18.30 11.04 18.83
CA PHE A 249 17.04 10.45 18.35
C PHE A 249 16.99 8.97 18.73
N LEU A 250 17.08 8.65 20.02
CA LEU A 250 16.64 7.37 20.59
C LEU A 250 16.58 7.53 22.12
N SER A 251 15.50 8.16 22.60
CA SER A 251 14.94 8.03 23.95
C SER A 251 13.47 8.42 23.89
#